data_AF-A0A381NQN3-F1
#
_entry.id   AF-A0A381NQN3-F1
#
_cell.length_a   1.000
_cell.length_b   1.000
_cell.length_c   1.000
_cell.angle_alpha   90.00
_cell.angle_beta   90.00
_cell.angle_gamma   90.00
#
_symmetry.space_group_name_H-M   'P 1'
#
loop_
_entity.id
_entity.type
_entity.pdbx_description
1 polymer ?
#
loop_
_entity_poly.entity_id
_entity_poly.type
_entity_poly.pdbx_seq_one_letter_code
_entity_poly.pdbx_strand_id
1 'polypeptide(L)'
;MNDVEILGKYRPVDDSSRYMFIITTKHLKKAARNGGDYGLFLGALHLALDMKGDMVYLSVPNIDYWGNIYLRDDFEKVGKAIGEFKADLPRLLPKLRGKFMRPFGATEPLTLEKLKTYRHSGRYPSRDEMIELGQFEQHSDAVKFVEESLKSSEGLEKLYRFDVMRKDATLFGVQIPQESEIAEILDQEERKKTSFYPWQIAVVNGRVFSPAPLFQIPAGFPDMTRWQIIKLKKLAKRIEISVLELAG
;
A
#
# COMPACT_ATOMS: atom_id res chain seq x y z
N MET A 1 -21.40 3.21 -16.47
CA MET A 1 -20.18 2.39 -16.58
C MET A 1 -19.31 2.67 -15.36
N ASN A 2 -18.76 1.62 -14.75
CA ASN A 2 -17.74 1.77 -13.72
C ASN A 2 -16.39 1.74 -14.44
N ASP A 3 -15.83 2.91 -14.74
CA ASP A 3 -14.54 3.00 -15.43
C ASP A 3 -13.44 2.61 -14.44
N VAL A 4 -12.99 1.36 -14.57
CA VAL A 4 -11.81 0.82 -13.90
C VAL A 4 -10.62 1.03 -14.82
N GLU A 5 -9.55 1.55 -14.26
CA GLU A 5 -8.27 1.71 -14.93
C GLU A 5 -7.25 0.79 -14.27
N ILE A 6 -6.49 0.04 -15.07
CA ILE A 6 -5.38 -0.79 -14.60
C ILE A 6 -4.11 0.06 -14.69
N LEU A 7 -3.55 0.42 -13.55
CA LEU A 7 -2.33 1.21 -13.41
C LEU A 7 -1.07 0.36 -13.58
N GLY A 8 -1.14 -0.91 -13.21
CA GLY A 8 -0.02 -1.83 -13.26
C GLY A 8 -0.43 -3.27 -12.98
N LYS A 9 0.47 -4.20 -13.29
CA LYS A 9 0.34 -5.62 -12.97
C LYS A 9 1.72 -6.19 -12.70
N TYR A 10 1.85 -7.08 -11.73
CA TYR A 10 3.11 -7.78 -11.46
C TYR A 10 2.88 -9.04 -10.62
N ARG A 11 3.97 -9.75 -10.35
CA ARG A 11 4.00 -10.93 -9.47
C ARG A 11 4.77 -10.60 -8.20
N PRO A 12 4.07 -10.38 -7.07
CA PRO A 12 4.76 -10.11 -5.81
C PRO A 12 5.65 -11.29 -5.41
N VAL A 13 6.71 -10.99 -4.65
CA VAL A 13 7.58 -11.96 -3.96
C VAL A 13 8.25 -13.02 -4.88
N ASP A 14 8.26 -12.79 -6.20
CA ASP A 14 8.70 -13.73 -7.25
C ASP A 14 7.99 -15.11 -7.21
N ASP A 15 6.77 -15.14 -6.67
CA ASP A 15 5.96 -16.35 -6.59
C ASP A 15 5.00 -16.45 -7.78
N SER A 16 5.20 -17.48 -8.61
CA SER A 16 4.35 -17.75 -9.78
C SER A 16 2.88 -18.04 -9.42
N SER A 17 2.57 -18.34 -8.15
CA SER A 17 1.20 -18.52 -7.67
C SER A 17 0.51 -17.21 -7.25
N ARG A 18 1.22 -16.07 -7.25
CA ARG A 18 0.72 -14.79 -6.76
C ARG A 18 0.73 -13.73 -7.86
N TYR A 19 -0.41 -13.09 -8.06
CA TYR A 19 -0.60 -12.06 -9.07
C TYR A 19 -1.23 -10.83 -8.44
N MET A 20 -0.90 -9.66 -8.98
CA MET A 20 -1.48 -8.40 -8.56
C MET A 20 -1.92 -7.59 -9.77
N PHE A 21 -3.11 -7.02 -9.69
CA PHE A 21 -3.53 -5.88 -10.51
C PHE A 21 -3.62 -4.65 -9.63
N ILE A 22 -2.95 -3.58 -10.02
CA ILE A 22 -3.10 -2.28 -9.39
C ILE A 22 -4.15 -1.53 -10.19
N ILE A 23 -5.28 -1.20 -9.55
CA ILE A 23 -6.39 -0.55 -10.24
C ILE A 23 -6.79 0.76 -9.57
N THR A 24 -7.36 1.68 -10.34
CA THR A 24 -8.04 2.85 -9.80
C THR A 24 -9.45 2.97 -10.38
N THR A 25 -10.28 3.74 -9.70
CA THR A 25 -11.67 4.03 -10.11
C THR A 25 -11.96 5.50 -9.88
N LYS A 26 -13.05 6.01 -10.47
CA LYS A 26 -13.51 7.39 -10.20
C LYS A 26 -13.67 7.70 -8.70
N HIS A 27 -14.06 6.71 -7.90
CA HIS A 27 -14.27 6.85 -6.46
C HIS A 27 -12.95 6.89 -5.69
N LEU A 28 -11.99 6.04 -6.06
CA LEU A 28 -10.63 6.06 -5.49
C LEU A 28 -9.88 7.34 -5.87
N LYS A 29 -10.02 7.81 -7.12
CA LYS A 29 -9.50 9.13 -7.56
C LYS A 29 -10.08 10.28 -6.72
N LYS A 30 -11.38 10.22 -6.43
CA LYS A 30 -12.07 11.22 -5.59
C LYS A 30 -11.58 11.17 -4.14
N ALA A 31 -11.39 9.97 -3.57
CA ALA A 31 -10.81 9.80 -2.24
C ALA A 31 -9.39 10.35 -2.18
N ALA A 32 -8.54 10.04 -3.17
CA ALA A 32 -7.18 10.53 -3.26
C ALA A 32 -7.08 12.07 -3.31
N ARG A 33 -7.95 12.70 -4.10
CA ARG A 33 -8.00 14.16 -4.19
C ARG A 33 -8.41 14.81 -2.86
N ASN A 34 -9.42 14.25 -2.20
CA ASN A 34 -10.07 14.87 -1.05
C ASN A 34 -9.48 14.47 0.31
N GLY A 35 -8.64 13.44 0.38
CA GLY A 35 -8.10 12.87 1.61
C GLY A 35 -6.84 13.56 2.17
N GLY A 36 -6.66 14.87 1.94
CA GLY A 36 -5.46 15.59 2.40
C GLY A 36 -4.17 15.02 1.80
N ASP A 37 -3.04 15.22 2.46
CA ASP A 37 -1.71 14.83 1.94
C ASP A 37 -1.51 13.32 1.86
N TYR A 38 -2.25 12.54 2.65
CA TYR A 38 -2.16 11.08 2.64
C TYR A 38 -3.26 10.41 1.81
N GLY A 39 -4.16 11.19 1.20
CA GLY A 39 -5.28 10.66 0.41
C GLY A 39 -4.82 9.76 -0.74
N LEU A 40 -3.68 10.07 -1.36
CA LEU A 40 -3.15 9.33 -2.51
C LEU A 40 -2.95 7.84 -2.24
N PHE A 41 -2.65 7.43 -0.99
CA PHE A 41 -2.51 6.03 -0.59
C PHE A 41 -3.81 5.21 -0.74
N LEU A 42 -4.97 5.88 -0.83
CA LEU A 42 -6.26 5.24 -1.13
C LEU A 42 -6.62 5.28 -2.62
N GLY A 43 -5.79 5.90 -3.46
CA GLY A 43 -6.07 6.14 -4.87
C GLY A 43 -5.88 4.93 -5.77
N ALA A 44 -5.10 3.95 -5.33
CA ALA A 44 -4.80 2.70 -6.02
C ALA A 44 -5.20 1.50 -5.14
N LEU A 45 -6.02 0.60 -5.68
CA LEU A 45 -6.39 -0.65 -5.04
C LEU A 45 -5.47 -1.76 -5.52
N HIS A 46 -4.91 -2.50 -4.58
CA HIS A 46 -4.08 -3.68 -4.83
C HIS A 46 -4.99 -4.92 -4.89
N LEU A 47 -5.41 -5.32 -6.09
CA LEU A 47 -6.25 -6.48 -6.31
C LEU A 47 -5.37 -7.73 -6.49
N ALA A 48 -5.24 -8.52 -5.43
CA ALA A 48 -4.39 -9.69 -5.38
C ALA A 48 -5.14 -10.97 -5.76
N LEU A 49 -4.47 -11.86 -6.48
CA LEU A 49 -4.93 -13.18 -6.86
C LEU A 49 -3.88 -14.21 -6.43
N ASP A 50 -4.27 -15.12 -5.53
CA ASP A 50 -3.43 -16.22 -5.07
C ASP A 50 -4.01 -17.54 -5.58
N MET A 51 -3.22 -18.29 -6.35
CA MET A 51 -3.60 -19.58 -6.93
C MET A 51 -3.21 -20.72 -5.98
N LYS A 52 -4.16 -21.64 -5.74
CA LYS A 52 -3.92 -22.84 -4.91
C LYS A 52 -4.69 -24.01 -5.49
N GLY A 53 -3.99 -24.89 -6.22
CA GLY A 53 -4.63 -25.92 -7.03
C GLY A 53 -5.60 -25.26 -8.03
N ASP A 54 -6.85 -25.71 -8.04
CA ASP A 54 -7.90 -25.17 -8.91
C ASP A 54 -8.62 -23.94 -8.32
N MET A 55 -8.21 -23.47 -7.13
CA MET A 55 -8.83 -22.32 -6.47
C MET A 55 -8.04 -21.04 -6.73
N VAL A 56 -8.78 -19.94 -6.93
CA VAL A 56 -8.24 -18.58 -6.97
C VAL A 56 -8.80 -17.81 -5.78
N TYR A 57 -7.92 -17.35 -4.90
CA TYR A 57 -8.27 -16.45 -3.81
C TYR A 57 -8.06 -15.02 -4.28
N LEU A 58 -9.12 -14.22 -4.19
CA LEU A 58 -9.07 -12.79 -4.50
C LEU A 58 -9.07 -12.01 -3.18
N SER A 59 -8.04 -11.19 -2.97
CA SER A 59 -7.92 -10.33 -1.79
C SER A 59 -7.63 -8.88 -2.18
N VAL A 60 -8.07 -7.97 -1.31
CA VAL A 60 -7.85 -6.52 -1.43
C VAL A 60 -7.53 -5.96 -0.04
N PRO A 61 -6.79 -4.84 0.05
CA PRO A 61 -6.59 -4.16 1.33
C PRO A 61 -7.94 -3.71 1.90
N ASN A 62 -8.10 -3.82 3.21
CA ASN A 62 -9.25 -3.22 3.88
C ASN A 62 -9.11 -1.69 3.84
N ILE A 63 -9.85 -1.05 2.94
CA ILE A 63 -9.74 0.39 2.70
C ILE A 63 -10.21 1.24 3.88
N ASP A 64 -11.12 0.73 4.72
CA ASP A 64 -11.52 1.43 5.95
C ASP A 64 -10.38 1.36 6.98
N TYR A 65 -9.70 0.22 7.09
CA TYR A 65 -8.56 0.05 8.00
C TYR A 65 -7.40 0.98 7.63
N TRP A 66 -6.92 0.90 6.39
CA TRP A 66 -5.82 1.75 5.91
C TRP A 66 -6.20 3.22 5.84
N GLY A 67 -7.45 3.53 5.47
CA GLY A 67 -7.97 4.88 5.46
C GLY A 67 -7.93 5.53 6.84
N ASN A 68 -8.34 4.82 7.89
CA ASN A 68 -8.26 5.35 9.25
C ASN A 68 -6.82 5.49 9.78
N ILE A 69 -5.89 4.63 9.34
CA ILE A 69 -4.47 4.76 9.70
C ILE A 69 -3.82 5.97 9.03
N TYR A 70 -4.04 6.15 7.73
CA TYR A 70 -3.39 7.22 6.97
C TYR A 70 -4.09 8.57 7.10
N LEU A 71 -5.42 8.61 6.95
CA LEU A 71 -6.15 9.88 6.93
C LEU A 71 -6.60 10.29 8.33
N ARG A 72 -6.72 9.35 9.28
CA ARG A 72 -7.20 9.61 10.64
C ARG A 72 -8.55 10.32 10.59
N ASP A 73 -8.69 11.48 11.21
CA ASP A 73 -9.93 12.27 11.19
C ASP A 73 -10.30 12.75 9.78
N ASP A 74 -9.34 12.88 8.85
CA ASP A 74 -9.63 13.20 7.45
C ASP A 74 -10.32 12.07 6.70
N PHE A 75 -10.41 10.86 7.27
CA PHE A 75 -11.12 9.74 6.64
C PHE A 75 -12.61 10.04 6.44
N GLU A 76 -13.21 10.83 7.35
CA GLU A 76 -14.61 11.27 7.23
C GLU A 76 -14.85 12.08 5.94
N LYS A 77 -13.86 12.88 5.52
CA LYS A 77 -13.93 13.71 4.30
C LYS A 77 -14.06 12.87 3.02
N VAL A 78 -13.57 11.62 3.05
CA VAL A 78 -13.63 10.70 1.91
C VAL A 78 -14.68 9.60 2.07
N GLY A 79 -15.36 9.53 3.21
CA GLY A 79 -16.27 8.43 3.57
C GLY A 79 -17.35 8.13 2.51
N LYS A 80 -17.93 9.17 1.88
CA LYS A 80 -18.89 8.99 0.78
C LYS A 80 -18.26 8.28 -0.43
N ALA A 81 -17.09 8.73 -0.87
CA ALA A 81 -16.40 8.14 -2.02
C ALA A 81 -15.98 6.69 -1.72
N ILE A 82 -15.51 6.41 -0.50
CA ILE A 82 -15.15 5.06 -0.06
C ILE A 82 -16.39 4.16 0.02
N GLY A 83 -17.52 4.67 0.53
CA GLY A 83 -18.80 3.95 0.54
C GLY A 83 -19.27 3.58 -0.86
N GLU A 84 -19.22 4.53 -1.80
CA GLU A 84 -19.57 4.31 -3.21
C GLU A 84 -18.62 3.28 -3.86
N PHE A 85 -17.31 3.36 -3.59
CA PHE A 85 -16.33 2.38 -4.05
C PHE A 85 -16.65 0.96 -3.54
N LYS A 86 -16.90 0.80 -2.23
CA LYS A 86 -17.21 -0.51 -1.63
C LYS A 86 -18.50 -1.11 -2.20
N ALA A 87 -19.51 -0.29 -2.49
CA ALA A 87 -20.75 -0.73 -3.12
C ALA A 87 -20.52 -1.19 -4.57
N ASP A 88 -19.61 -0.54 -5.29
CA ASP A 88 -19.29 -0.89 -6.67
C ASP A 88 -18.28 -2.04 -6.81
N LEU A 89 -17.41 -2.26 -5.82
CA LEU A 89 -16.32 -3.25 -5.86
C LEU A 89 -16.80 -4.65 -6.27
N PRO A 90 -17.87 -5.25 -5.70
CA PRO A 90 -18.34 -6.57 -6.14
C PRO A 90 -18.72 -6.65 -7.61
N ARG A 91 -19.10 -5.52 -8.24
CA ARG A 91 -19.42 -5.43 -9.67
C ARG A 91 -18.18 -5.36 -10.55
N LEU A 92 -17.04 -4.98 -9.99
CA LEU A 92 -15.74 -4.95 -10.68
C LEU A 92 -15.08 -6.33 -10.72
N LEU A 93 -15.44 -7.20 -9.77
CA LEU A 93 -14.87 -8.52 -9.66
C LEU A 93 -15.53 -9.49 -10.66
N PRO A 94 -14.79 -10.49 -11.16
CA PRO A 94 -15.40 -11.56 -11.94
C PRO A 94 -16.49 -12.25 -11.11
N LYS A 95 -17.47 -12.85 -11.79
CA LYS A 95 -18.48 -13.70 -11.13
C LYS A 95 -17.78 -14.93 -10.55
N LEU A 96 -17.35 -14.87 -9.29
CA LEU A 96 -16.80 -16.03 -8.61
C LEU A 96 -17.96 -16.89 -8.05
N ARG A 97 -17.66 -18.13 -7.68
CA ARG A 97 -18.56 -18.98 -6.88
C ARG A 97 -17.94 -19.12 -5.50
N GLY A 98 -18.76 -19.08 -4.43
CA GLY A 98 -18.28 -19.29 -3.06
C GLY A 98 -18.61 -18.15 -2.10
N LYS A 99 -17.85 -18.07 -1.00
CA LYS A 99 -18.01 -17.06 0.05
C LYS A 99 -17.15 -15.84 -0.27
N PHE A 100 -17.76 -14.67 -0.23
CA PHE A 100 -17.12 -13.39 -0.57
C PHE A 100 -16.96 -12.48 0.65
N MET A 101 -16.11 -11.46 0.51
CA MET A 101 -15.99 -10.35 1.45
C MET A 101 -15.78 -10.78 2.91
N ARG A 102 -15.02 -11.87 3.13
CA ARG A 102 -14.65 -12.29 4.48
C ARG A 102 -13.39 -11.56 4.91
N PRO A 103 -13.40 -10.78 6.00
CA PRO A 103 -12.18 -10.22 6.54
C PRO A 103 -11.23 -11.34 6.99
N PHE A 104 -9.93 -11.07 6.89
CA PHE A 104 -8.86 -11.89 7.45
C PHE A 104 -7.67 -10.99 7.78
N GLY A 105 -6.72 -11.50 8.56
CA GLY A 105 -5.43 -10.83 8.81
C GLY A 105 -5.15 -10.57 10.29
N ALA A 106 -6.13 -10.07 11.04
CA ALA A 106 -6.01 -9.85 12.50
C ALA A 106 -6.93 -10.81 13.26
N THR A 107 -6.40 -11.44 14.30
CA THR A 107 -7.16 -12.26 15.25
C THR A 107 -8.05 -11.36 16.11
N GLU A 108 -7.50 -10.22 16.54
CA GLU A 108 -8.23 -9.18 17.25
C GLU A 108 -8.23 -7.87 16.45
N PRO A 109 -9.39 -7.37 16.00
CA PRO A 109 -9.45 -6.12 15.26
C PRO A 109 -9.14 -4.93 16.17
N LEU A 110 -8.39 -3.97 15.65
CA LEU A 110 -8.16 -2.70 16.33
C LEU A 110 -9.45 -1.84 16.33
N THR A 111 -9.63 -1.08 17.41
CA THR A 111 -10.68 -0.06 17.47
C THR A 111 -10.35 1.12 16.56
N LEU A 112 -11.37 1.89 16.16
CA LEU A 112 -11.21 3.09 15.34
C LEU A 112 -10.16 4.07 15.92
N GLU A 113 -10.24 4.33 17.22
CA GLU A 113 -9.31 5.22 17.93
C GLU A 113 -7.86 4.72 17.88
N LYS A 114 -7.66 3.39 17.98
CA LYS A 114 -6.32 2.77 17.84
C LYS A 114 -5.79 2.86 16.41
N LEU A 115 -6.66 2.85 15.39
CA LEU A 115 -6.24 3.05 14.00
C LEU A 115 -5.79 4.49 13.76
N LYS A 116 -6.57 5.48 14.23
CA LYS A 116 -6.23 6.90 14.08
C LYS A 116 -4.90 7.26 14.73
N THR A 117 -4.58 6.61 15.84
CA THR A 117 -3.33 6.82 16.60
C THR A 117 -2.31 5.70 16.40
N TYR A 118 -2.44 4.93 15.31
CA TYR A 118 -1.71 3.68 15.13
C TYR A 118 -0.19 3.88 15.26
N ARG A 119 0.37 3.09 16.18
CA ARG A 119 1.80 2.87 16.36
C ARG A 119 1.97 1.48 16.97
N HIS A 120 2.71 0.60 16.30
CA HIS A 120 2.86 -0.80 16.75
C HIS A 120 3.50 -0.91 18.16
N SER A 121 4.48 -0.05 18.44
CA SER A 121 5.13 0.06 19.76
C SER A 121 5.63 1.47 19.96
N GLY A 122 5.74 1.97 21.21
CA GLY A 122 6.15 3.35 21.48
C GLY A 122 7.47 3.78 20.82
N ARG A 123 8.39 2.83 20.57
CA ARG A 123 9.69 3.06 19.90
C ARG A 123 9.64 2.96 18.37
N TYR A 124 8.50 2.60 17.79
CA TYR A 124 8.35 2.43 16.34
C TYR A 124 7.78 3.71 15.73
N PRO A 125 8.08 3.98 14.45
CA PRO A 125 7.53 5.12 13.75
C PRO A 125 6.00 5.07 13.71
N SER A 126 5.40 6.26 13.73
CA SER A 126 4.00 6.48 13.40
C SER A 126 3.86 6.98 11.95
N ARG A 127 2.63 7.21 11.50
CA ARG A 127 2.34 7.79 10.17
C ARG A 127 3.10 9.09 9.90
N ASP A 128 3.43 9.86 10.92
CA ASP A 128 4.11 11.16 10.74
C ASP A 128 5.63 11.03 10.67
N GLU A 129 6.17 9.84 10.95
CA GLU A 129 7.61 9.52 10.94
C GLU A 129 7.91 8.63 9.72
N MET A 130 7.56 9.13 8.53
CA MET A 130 7.87 8.49 7.25
C MET A 130 9.36 8.61 6.91
N ILE A 131 9.82 7.82 5.94
CA ILE A 131 11.15 8.00 5.34
C ILE A 131 11.06 9.21 4.41
N GLU A 132 11.82 10.26 4.69
CA GLU A 132 11.97 11.41 3.80
C GLU A 132 13.03 11.11 2.74
N LEU A 133 12.69 11.36 1.48
CA LEU A 133 13.55 11.11 0.32
C LEU A 133 13.96 12.39 -0.40
N GLY A 134 13.33 13.53 -0.06
CA GLY A 134 13.68 14.83 -0.60
C GLY A 134 12.55 15.85 -0.47
N GLN A 135 12.90 17.12 -0.66
CA GLN A 135 11.96 18.24 -0.76
C GLN A 135 12.38 19.12 -1.93
N PHE A 136 11.42 19.46 -2.77
CA PHE A 136 11.62 20.29 -3.95
C PHE A 136 10.65 21.47 -3.92
N GLU A 137 11.00 22.56 -4.59
CA GLU A 137 10.12 23.73 -4.70
C GLU A 137 8.91 23.45 -5.61
N GLN A 138 9.12 22.71 -6.69
CA GLN A 138 8.07 22.34 -7.64
C GLN A 138 7.76 20.85 -7.56
N HIS A 139 6.46 20.52 -7.56
CA HIS A 139 5.99 19.13 -7.59
C HIS A 139 6.50 18.36 -8.81
N SER A 140 6.56 19.02 -9.97
CA SER A 140 7.09 18.41 -11.20
C SER A 140 8.55 18.00 -11.08
N ASP A 141 9.36 18.77 -10.35
CA ASP A 141 10.78 18.48 -10.17
C ASP A 141 10.97 17.28 -9.24
N ALA A 142 10.18 17.20 -8.16
CA ALA A 142 10.14 16.03 -7.28
C ALA A 142 9.69 14.75 -8.00
N VAL A 143 8.66 14.85 -8.86
CA VAL A 143 8.19 13.73 -9.68
C VAL A 143 9.28 13.28 -10.66
N LYS A 144 9.94 14.23 -11.32
CA LYS A 144 11.03 13.93 -12.26
C LYS A 144 12.20 13.25 -11.55
N PHE A 145 12.58 13.74 -10.37
CA PHE A 145 13.59 13.11 -9.52
C PHE A 145 13.27 11.65 -9.24
N VAL A 146 12.06 11.33 -8.74
CA VAL A 146 11.66 9.94 -8.47
C VAL A 146 11.71 9.07 -9.73
N GLU A 147 11.24 9.57 -10.87
CA GLU A 147 11.29 8.85 -12.15
C GLU A 147 12.72 8.55 -12.60
N GLU A 148 13.65 9.50 -12.45
CA GLU A 148 15.06 9.34 -12.84
C GLU A 148 15.82 8.42 -11.88
N SER A 149 15.59 8.55 -10.58
CA SER A 149 16.17 7.67 -9.56
C SER A 149 15.67 6.22 -9.72
N LEU A 150 14.38 6.00 -10.00
CA LEU A 150 13.85 4.65 -10.25
C LEU A 150 14.37 4.02 -11.54
N LYS A 151 14.60 4.81 -12.60
CA LYS A 151 15.21 4.30 -13.84
C LYS A 151 16.66 3.87 -13.67
N SER A 152 17.36 4.49 -12.72
CA SER A 152 18.77 4.25 -12.44
C SER A 152 19.00 3.25 -11.31
N SER A 153 17.93 2.83 -10.62
CA SER A 153 18.01 1.89 -9.51
C SER A 153 18.26 0.48 -10.01
N GLU A 154 19.19 -0.23 -9.38
CA GLU A 154 19.42 -1.66 -9.61
C GLU A 154 18.49 -2.54 -8.76
N GLY A 155 17.92 -1.99 -7.68
CA GLY A 155 17.12 -2.75 -6.71
C GLY A 155 15.62 -2.45 -6.75
N LEU A 156 15.21 -1.23 -7.10
CA LEU A 156 13.82 -0.81 -7.11
C LEU A 156 13.25 -0.82 -8.53
N GLU A 157 12.19 -1.59 -8.75
CA GLU A 157 11.49 -1.60 -10.02
C GLU A 157 10.20 -0.78 -9.94
N LYS A 158 10.03 0.20 -10.85
CA LYS A 158 8.78 0.95 -10.97
C LYS A 158 7.67 0.08 -11.56
N LEU A 159 6.59 -0.11 -10.82
CA LEU A 159 5.44 -0.91 -11.25
C LEU A 159 4.29 -0.06 -11.79
N TYR A 160 4.02 1.09 -11.15
CA TYR A 160 3.00 2.02 -11.61
C TYR A 160 3.26 3.44 -11.12
N ARG A 161 2.56 4.38 -11.75
CA ARG A 161 2.42 5.77 -11.31
C ARG A 161 0.94 6.14 -11.29
N PHE A 162 0.54 6.89 -10.27
CA PHE A 162 -0.81 7.39 -10.11
C PHE A 162 -0.77 8.89 -9.76
N ASP A 163 -1.16 9.72 -10.73
CA ASP A 163 -1.26 11.17 -10.53
C ASP A 163 -2.67 11.56 -10.06
N VAL A 164 -2.76 12.38 -9.02
CA VAL A 164 -4.02 12.87 -8.51
C VAL A 164 -4.45 14.10 -9.30
N MET A 165 -5.50 13.95 -10.10
CA MET A 165 -6.01 15.03 -10.96
C MET A 165 -6.29 16.33 -10.17
N ARG A 166 -5.73 17.44 -10.67
CA ARG A 166 -5.87 18.81 -10.12
C ARG A 166 -5.33 18.95 -8.69
N LYS A 167 -4.27 18.20 -8.37
CA LYS A 167 -3.57 18.26 -7.10
C LYS A 167 -2.11 17.89 -7.31
N ASP A 168 -1.22 18.54 -6.57
CA ASP A 168 0.19 18.19 -6.52
C ASP A 168 0.39 16.98 -5.61
N ALA A 169 -0.06 15.82 -6.10
CA ALA A 169 0.11 14.53 -5.45
C ALA A 169 0.29 13.43 -6.49
N THR A 170 1.36 12.66 -6.36
CA THR A 170 1.70 11.53 -7.23
C THR A 170 2.15 10.35 -6.37
N LEU A 171 1.63 9.16 -6.65
CA LEU A 171 2.00 7.93 -5.98
C LEU A 171 2.71 7.00 -6.96
N PHE A 172 3.85 6.46 -6.54
CA PHE A 172 4.58 5.43 -7.25
C PHE A 172 4.46 4.12 -6.49
N GLY A 173 4.11 3.04 -7.19
CA GLY A 173 4.29 1.70 -6.68
C GLY A 173 5.59 1.11 -7.17
N VAL A 174 6.38 0.54 -6.26
CA VAL A 174 7.69 -0.01 -6.56
C VAL A 174 7.86 -1.39 -5.94
N GLN A 175 8.44 -2.31 -6.70
CA GLN A 175 8.90 -3.58 -6.16
C GLN A 175 10.21 -3.33 -5.42
N ILE A 176 10.29 -3.83 -4.19
CA ILE A 176 11.51 -3.82 -3.38
C ILE A 176 12.15 -5.22 -3.41
N PRO A 177 13.48 -5.34 -3.32
CA PRO A 177 14.14 -6.64 -3.43
C PRO A 177 13.85 -7.57 -2.23
N GLN A 178 13.31 -7.02 -1.14
CA GLN A 178 13.01 -7.80 0.07
C GLN A 178 11.58 -8.35 0.14
N GLU A 179 10.75 -8.25 -0.90
CA GLU A 179 9.38 -8.78 -0.86
C GLU A 179 9.36 -10.28 -0.46
N SER A 180 10.22 -11.11 -1.06
CA SER A 180 10.28 -12.55 -0.72
C SER A 180 10.65 -12.79 0.74
N GLU A 181 11.59 -12.03 1.28
CA GLU A 181 12.00 -12.16 2.68
C GLU A 181 10.90 -11.68 3.66
N ILE A 182 10.13 -10.65 3.31
CA ILE A 182 8.93 -10.25 4.07
C ILE A 182 7.95 -11.43 4.11
N ALA A 183 7.65 -12.05 2.96
CA ALA A 183 6.71 -13.16 2.87
C ALA A 183 7.18 -14.40 3.63
N GLU A 184 8.46 -14.75 3.55
CA GLU A 184 9.05 -15.86 4.30
C GLU A 184 8.90 -15.70 5.81
N ILE A 185 9.03 -14.47 6.31
CA ILE A 185 8.94 -14.18 7.74
C ILE A 185 7.47 -14.09 8.17
N LEU A 186 6.62 -13.41 7.42
CA LEU A 186 5.33 -12.91 7.91
C LEU A 186 4.09 -13.51 7.22
N ASP A 187 4.22 -14.08 6.03
CA ASP A 187 3.08 -14.49 5.20
C ASP A 187 2.98 -16.02 5.03
N GLN A 188 3.08 -16.72 6.16
CA GLN A 188 3.13 -18.17 6.24
C GLN A 188 1.73 -18.82 6.30
N GLU A 189 0.68 -18.04 6.51
CA GLU A 189 -0.70 -18.52 6.58
C GLU A 189 -1.23 -19.03 5.22
N GLU A 190 -2.35 -19.75 5.25
CA GLU A 190 -3.03 -20.20 4.03
C GLU A 190 -3.53 -19.02 3.19
N ARG A 191 -4.14 -18.01 3.83
CA ARG A 191 -4.58 -16.80 3.16
C ARG A 191 -3.42 -15.82 3.10
N LYS A 192 -2.87 -15.64 1.91
CA LYS A 192 -1.75 -14.75 1.69
C LYS A 192 -2.17 -13.30 1.80
N LYS A 193 -1.29 -12.49 2.38
CA LYS A 193 -1.42 -11.03 2.46
C LYS A 193 -0.78 -10.38 1.23
N THR A 194 -0.90 -11.02 0.07
CA THR A 194 -0.31 -10.56 -1.21
C THR A 194 -0.71 -9.12 -1.54
N SER A 195 -1.94 -8.71 -1.20
CA SER A 195 -2.42 -7.33 -1.35
C SER A 195 -1.66 -6.27 -0.52
N PHE A 196 -0.78 -6.67 0.39
CA PHE A 196 0.10 -5.76 1.13
C PHE A 196 1.10 -5.04 0.22
N TYR A 197 1.58 -5.72 -0.82
CA TYR A 197 2.52 -5.19 -1.79
C TYR A 197 1.81 -4.44 -2.93
N PRO A 198 2.50 -3.61 -3.73
CA PRO A 198 3.91 -3.23 -3.66
C PRO A 198 4.23 -2.16 -2.62
N TRP A 199 5.52 -1.86 -2.46
CA TRP A 199 5.95 -0.69 -1.70
C TRP A 199 5.54 0.60 -2.40
N GLN A 200 5.46 1.72 -1.66
CA GLN A 200 4.91 2.97 -2.17
C GLN A 200 5.80 4.16 -1.85
N ILE A 201 6.01 5.02 -2.85
CA ILE A 201 6.69 6.32 -2.72
C ILE A 201 5.71 7.41 -3.12
N ALA A 202 5.50 8.37 -2.23
CA ALA A 202 4.60 9.48 -2.40
C ALA A 202 5.38 10.75 -2.73
N VAL A 203 4.83 11.55 -3.64
CA VAL A 203 5.23 12.93 -3.87
C VAL A 203 4.01 13.80 -3.58
N VAL A 204 4.12 14.77 -2.68
CA VAL A 204 3.02 15.68 -2.34
C VAL A 204 3.57 17.09 -2.13
N ASN A 205 3.13 18.06 -2.92
CA ASN A 205 3.61 19.45 -2.86
C ASN A 205 5.15 19.54 -2.85
N GLY A 206 5.81 18.75 -3.70
CA GLY A 206 7.28 18.68 -3.79
C GLY A 206 7.98 17.87 -2.69
N ARG A 207 7.29 17.40 -1.64
CA ARG A 207 7.84 16.47 -0.64
C ARG A 207 7.83 15.06 -1.18
N VAL A 208 8.96 14.36 -1.13
CA VAL A 208 9.11 12.95 -1.52
C VAL A 208 9.28 12.11 -0.26
N PHE A 209 8.41 11.14 -0.03
CA PHE A 209 8.45 10.31 1.17
C PHE A 209 7.89 8.90 0.94
N SER A 210 8.26 7.97 1.82
CA SER A 210 7.81 6.58 1.79
C SER A 210 7.40 6.12 3.20
N PRO A 211 6.42 5.22 3.35
CA PRO A 211 6.14 4.59 4.64
C PRO A 211 7.39 4.01 5.29
N ALA A 212 7.56 4.20 6.59
CA ALA A 212 8.63 3.55 7.32
C ALA A 212 8.34 2.04 7.48
N PRO A 213 9.31 1.13 7.28
CA PRO A 213 9.06 -0.31 7.36
C PRO A 213 8.50 -0.79 8.70
N LEU A 214 8.98 -0.21 9.81
CA LEU A 214 8.48 -0.53 11.17
C LEU A 214 7.13 0.12 11.50
N PHE A 215 6.57 0.95 10.61
CA PHE A 215 5.19 1.41 10.67
C PHE A 215 4.29 0.56 9.77
N GLN A 216 4.68 0.44 8.50
CA GLN A 216 3.85 -0.15 7.45
C GLN A 216 3.68 -1.66 7.60
N ILE A 217 4.78 -2.40 7.83
CA ILE A 217 4.73 -3.86 7.88
C ILE A 217 3.91 -4.34 9.09
N PRO A 218 4.12 -3.83 10.32
CA PRO A 218 3.26 -4.22 11.44
C PRO A 218 1.78 -3.86 11.24
N ALA A 219 1.47 -2.78 10.51
CA ALA A 219 0.09 -2.43 10.19
C ALA A 219 -0.57 -3.45 9.25
N GLY A 220 0.19 -4.00 8.30
CA GLY A 220 -0.25 -5.03 7.37
C GLY A 220 -0.23 -6.46 7.93
N PHE A 221 0.62 -6.70 8.93
CA PHE A 221 0.81 -8.01 9.59
C PHE A 221 0.63 -7.86 11.11
N PRO A 222 -0.61 -7.73 11.62
CA PRO A 222 -0.86 -7.40 13.02
C PRO A 222 -0.54 -8.54 14.00
N ASP A 223 -0.66 -9.80 13.57
CA ASP A 223 -0.50 -10.98 14.44
C ASP A 223 0.93 -11.54 14.45
N MET A 224 1.94 -10.67 14.60
CA MET A 224 3.33 -11.11 14.62
C MET A 224 3.75 -11.72 15.96
N THR A 225 4.46 -12.85 15.87
CA THR A 225 5.19 -13.42 17.00
C THR A 225 6.39 -12.56 17.39
N ARG A 226 6.87 -12.70 18.63
CA ARG A 226 8.10 -12.01 19.10
C ARG A 226 9.30 -12.31 18.20
N TRP A 227 9.40 -13.53 17.70
CA TRP A 227 10.48 -13.95 16.81
C TRP A 227 10.40 -13.26 15.45
N GLN A 228 9.21 -13.17 14.85
CA GLN A 228 8.99 -12.40 13.62
C GLN A 228 9.36 -10.93 13.81
N ILE A 229 9.02 -10.31 14.94
CA ILE A 229 9.39 -8.92 15.25
C ILE A 229 10.92 -8.74 15.30
N ILE A 230 11.67 -9.68 15.88
CA ILE A 230 13.14 -9.62 15.91
C ILE A 230 13.73 -9.68 14.50
N LYS A 231 13.24 -10.58 13.66
CA LYS A 231 13.67 -10.66 12.25
C LYS A 231 13.29 -9.41 11.46
N LEU A 232 12.06 -8.93 11.65
CA LEU A 232 11.55 -7.72 11.00
C LEU A 232 12.43 -6.52 11.29
N LYS A 233 12.96 -6.33 12.51
CA LYS A 233 13.87 -5.21 12.80
C LYS A 233 15.11 -5.19 11.91
N LYS A 234 15.72 -6.35 11.66
CA LYS A 234 16.90 -6.45 10.77
C LYS A 234 16.51 -6.19 9.33
N LEU A 235 15.39 -6.77 8.89
CA LEU A 235 14.87 -6.62 7.54
C LEU A 235 14.45 -5.16 7.25
N ALA A 236 13.76 -4.53 8.18
CA ALA A 236 13.31 -3.14 8.09
C ALA A 236 14.46 -2.17 7.77
N LYS A 237 15.63 -2.36 8.40
CA LYS A 237 16.82 -1.55 8.11
C LYS A 237 17.31 -1.72 6.67
N ARG A 238 17.23 -2.93 6.10
CA ARG A 238 17.61 -3.15 4.69
C ARG A 238 16.60 -2.57 3.71
N ILE A 239 15.31 -2.66 4.02
CA ILE A 239 14.26 -2.01 3.22
C ILE A 239 14.47 -0.50 3.24
N GLU A 240 14.74 0.08 4.41
CA GLU A 240 15.04 1.50 4.55
C GLU A 240 16.27 1.91 3.72
N ILE A 241 17.35 1.12 3.74
CA ILE A 241 18.52 1.36 2.87
C ILE A 241 18.13 1.33 1.38
N SER A 242 17.43 0.29 0.92
CA SER A 242 17.02 0.19 -0.49
C SER A 242 16.11 1.34 -0.93
N VAL A 243 15.25 1.84 -0.04
CA VAL A 243 14.37 2.98 -0.34
C VAL A 243 15.15 4.29 -0.32
N LEU A 244 16.12 4.45 0.60
CA LEU A 244 17.00 5.62 0.68
C LEU A 244 17.98 5.74 -0.49
N GLU A 245 18.27 4.66 -1.22
CA GLU A 245 19.04 4.74 -2.48
C GLU A 245 18.42 5.70 -3.51
N LEU A 246 17.12 5.98 -3.42
CA LEU A 246 16.47 6.99 -4.27
C LEU A 246 16.90 8.43 -3.98
N ALA A 247 17.30 8.73 -2.74
CA ALA A 247 17.67 10.07 -2.31
C ALA A 247 19.02 10.54 -2.89
N GLY A 248 19.84 9.63 -3.41
CA GLY A 248 21.22 9.91 -3.86
C GLY A 248 22.25 9.76 -2.76
#